data_AF-A0A8T1SR92-F1
#
_entry.id   AF-A0A8T1SR92-F1
#
_cell.length_a   1.000
_cell.length_b   1.000
_cell.length_c   1.000
_cell.angle_alpha   90.00
_cell.angle_beta   90.00
_cell.angle_gamma   90.00
#
_symmetry.space_group_name_H-M   'P 1'
#
loop_
_entity.id
_entity.type
_entity.pdbx_description
1 polymer ?
#
loop_
_entity_poly.entity_id
_entity_poly.type
_entity_poly.pdbx_seq_one_letter_code
_entity_poly.pdbx_strand_id
1 'polypeptide(L)'
;ATEAYHHAAQNANNGQAITASCKNKDTDLQFKIQAYIDKNTVMIFSNTACSLSAKVKELFKSMSVPYFSLELDQTEDGQKLQDALYELTMETSVPIVFVQQKQIGDYDKTLKAHKEGKIQKLLETKGHDHIQDSYDYDLIVIGGGSGGLAASKEAAKYGKKVMVLDYVTPTPQGTRWGLGGTCVNVGCIPKKLMHQAALLGQAVQDSRKFGWQFEEKVKHSWETMTEAVQNYIGSLNWGYRVSLREKKVTYENAYGEFVGPHTIKATNNKGKEKFYTAEKFLIATGERPRYLGVPGDEEYCISSDDLFSLPYCPGKTLVVGASYVALECAGFLAGLGLDVTVMVRSILLRGFDQEMANKIGEHMEEHGIKFIKQFVPTKIEQIEEGTPGKLKVIAQSTDGREIIEGEYNTVLLAVGRDACTRTIGLDKVGVKINERSGKIPVSDEEQTNVPYIYAIGDVLEGKLELTPVAIQAGRLLARRLYAGATLKCDYVNVPTTVFTPLEYGACGFSEETALEKFGEENIEVYHSYFWPLEWTIPSRDNNKCYAKIICNIQDNERVIGFHVLGPNAGEVTQGFSAAIKCGLTKAQLDNTIGIHPVCAEIFTTLSVTKRSGGNILQSGC
;
A
#
# COMPACT_ATOMS: atom_id res chain seq x y z
N ALA A 1 -27.19 -35.39 0.72
CA ALA A 1 -26.99 -35.63 2.16
C ALA A 1 -26.09 -34.58 2.85
N THR A 2 -25.56 -33.60 2.11
CA THR A 2 -24.70 -32.51 2.61
C THR A 2 -25.41 -31.15 2.70
N GLU A 3 -26.68 -31.05 2.30
CA GLU A 3 -27.47 -29.80 2.38
C GLU A 3 -28.35 -29.69 3.65
N ALA A 4 -28.58 -30.79 4.36
CA ALA A 4 -29.38 -30.79 5.60
C ALA A 4 -28.60 -30.37 6.85
N TYR A 5 -27.26 -30.37 6.80
CA TYR A 5 -26.40 -29.96 7.93
C TYR A 5 -26.18 -28.45 8.01
N HIS A 6 -26.31 -27.71 6.90
CA HIS A 6 -26.12 -26.26 6.87
C HIS A 6 -27.33 -25.47 7.39
N HIS A 7 -28.55 -25.98 7.21
CA HIS A 7 -29.76 -25.29 7.66
C HIS A 7 -30.08 -25.47 9.15
N ALA A 8 -29.62 -26.57 9.78
CA ALA A 8 -29.82 -26.79 11.23
C ALA A 8 -28.85 -25.99 12.11
N ALA A 9 -27.66 -25.65 11.59
CA ALA A 9 -26.66 -24.86 12.31
C ALA A 9 -26.98 -23.34 12.34
N GLN A 10 -27.75 -22.83 11.37
CA GLN A 10 -28.11 -21.41 11.30
C GLN A 10 -29.27 -21.03 12.23
N ASN A 11 -30.23 -21.93 12.48
CA ASN A 11 -31.38 -21.62 13.32
C ASN A 11 -31.13 -21.82 14.83
N ALA A 12 -30.11 -22.59 15.24
CA ALA A 12 -29.69 -22.68 16.64
C ALA A 12 -28.88 -21.44 17.09
N ASN A 13 -28.16 -20.78 16.16
CA ASN A 13 -27.34 -19.60 16.45
C ASN A 13 -28.16 -18.30 16.64
N ASN A 14 -29.32 -18.16 15.99
CA ASN A 14 -30.11 -16.92 16.09
C ASN A 14 -30.82 -16.75 17.44
N GLY A 15 -31.13 -17.84 18.15
CA GLY A 15 -31.71 -17.79 19.49
C GLY A 15 -30.69 -17.44 20.60
N GLN A 16 -29.42 -17.84 20.44
CA GLN A 16 -28.34 -17.52 21.38
C GLN A 16 -27.65 -16.17 21.08
N ALA A 17 -27.63 -15.73 19.81
CA ALA A 17 -27.03 -14.46 19.39
C ALA A 17 -27.76 -13.23 19.95
N ILE A 18 -29.08 -13.30 20.15
CA ILE A 18 -29.85 -12.16 20.67
C ILE A 18 -29.56 -11.95 22.17
N THR A 19 -29.34 -13.02 22.94
CA THR A 19 -28.91 -12.94 24.34
C THR A 19 -27.41 -12.62 24.52
N ALA A 20 -26.55 -13.00 23.56
CA ALA A 20 -25.13 -12.67 23.57
C ALA A 20 -24.83 -11.24 23.08
N SER A 21 -25.65 -10.70 22.16
CA SER A 21 -25.54 -9.33 21.64
C SER A 21 -25.79 -8.25 22.69
N CYS A 22 -26.70 -8.48 23.64
CA CYS A 22 -26.90 -7.57 24.77
C CYS A 22 -25.72 -7.61 25.75
N LYS A 23 -25.21 -8.80 26.10
CA LYS A 23 -24.05 -8.92 27.01
C LYS A 23 -22.76 -8.32 26.45
N ASN A 24 -22.51 -8.44 25.14
CA ASN A 24 -21.31 -7.87 24.50
C ASN A 24 -21.30 -6.33 24.46
N LYS A 25 -22.46 -5.67 24.42
CA LYS A 25 -22.53 -4.20 24.38
C LYS A 25 -22.23 -3.56 25.74
N ASP A 26 -22.68 -4.19 26.83
CA ASP A 26 -22.35 -3.73 28.18
C ASP A 26 -20.86 -3.90 28.48
N THR A 27 -20.23 -4.96 27.94
CA THR A 27 -18.77 -5.15 28.06
C THR A 27 -17.99 -4.05 27.32
N ASP A 28 -18.44 -3.64 26.12
CA ASP A 28 -17.81 -2.59 25.31
C ASP A 28 -17.88 -1.20 25.99
N LEU A 29 -19.00 -0.87 26.64
CA LEU A 29 -19.15 0.37 27.40
C LEU A 29 -18.29 0.40 28.66
N GLN A 30 -18.16 -0.74 29.37
CA GLN A 30 -17.23 -0.86 30.50
C GLN A 30 -15.78 -0.67 30.06
N PHE A 31 -15.36 -1.24 28.91
CA PHE A 31 -14.04 -0.98 28.33
C PHE A 31 -13.82 0.50 27.99
N LYS A 32 -14.85 1.17 27.46
CA LYS A 32 -14.79 2.60 27.15
C LYS A 32 -14.63 3.46 28.42
N ILE A 33 -15.37 3.15 29.48
CA ILE A 33 -15.24 3.81 30.80
C ILE A 33 -13.83 3.58 31.37
N GLN A 34 -13.35 2.33 31.34
CA GLN A 34 -12.02 1.98 31.82
C GLN A 34 -10.93 2.72 31.04
N ALA A 35 -11.07 2.86 29.72
CA ALA A 35 -10.13 3.62 28.90
C ALA A 35 -10.08 5.12 29.28
N TYR A 36 -11.20 5.73 29.67
CA TYR A 36 -11.19 7.10 30.21
C TYR A 36 -10.51 7.19 31.58
N ILE A 37 -10.69 6.18 32.44
CA ILE A 37 -10.05 6.12 33.76
C ILE A 37 -8.53 5.91 33.61
N ASP A 38 -8.11 5.03 32.72
CA ASP A 38 -6.69 4.67 32.50
C ASP A 38 -5.91 5.82 31.86
N LYS A 39 -6.55 6.58 30.96
CA LYS A 39 -5.92 7.67 30.21
C LYS A 39 -5.69 8.93 31.04
N ASN A 40 -6.46 9.15 32.11
CA ASN A 40 -6.49 10.42 32.81
C ASN A 40 -6.07 10.30 34.29
N THR A 41 -5.05 11.07 34.69
CA THR A 41 -4.58 11.15 36.09
C THR A 41 -5.71 11.48 37.07
N VAL A 42 -6.61 12.39 36.67
CA VAL A 42 -7.86 12.67 37.36
C VAL A 42 -9.00 12.61 36.33
N MET A 43 -9.93 11.69 36.54
CA MET A 43 -11.11 11.49 35.70
C MET A 43 -12.37 11.85 36.49
N ILE A 44 -13.21 12.71 35.92
CA ILE A 44 -14.48 13.13 36.53
C ILE A 44 -15.63 12.80 35.56
N PHE A 45 -16.51 11.88 35.95
CA PHE A 45 -17.78 11.71 35.25
C PHE A 45 -18.81 12.68 35.84
N SER A 46 -19.43 13.48 34.98
CA SER A 46 -20.16 14.71 35.35
C SER A 46 -21.41 14.88 34.50
N ASN A 47 -22.31 15.79 34.91
CA ASN A 47 -23.34 16.38 34.06
C ASN A 47 -23.24 17.91 34.12
N THR A 48 -23.55 18.60 33.02
CA THR A 48 -23.40 20.06 32.94
C THR A 48 -24.30 20.83 33.90
N ALA A 49 -25.49 20.31 34.19
CA ALA A 49 -26.44 20.90 35.14
C ALA A 49 -26.14 20.57 36.62
N CYS A 50 -25.15 19.71 36.92
CA CYS A 50 -24.87 19.29 38.30
C CYS A 50 -23.99 20.29 39.05
N SER A 51 -24.58 20.96 40.04
CA SER A 51 -23.86 21.93 40.89
C SER A 51 -22.74 21.30 41.73
N LEU A 52 -22.88 20.02 42.12
CA LEU A 52 -21.84 19.29 42.84
C LEU A 52 -20.64 18.96 41.94
N SER A 53 -20.89 18.60 40.68
CA SER A 53 -19.83 18.38 39.69
C SER A 53 -19.04 19.66 39.42
N ALA A 54 -19.69 20.82 39.38
CA ALA A 54 -19.01 22.11 39.26
C ALA A 54 -18.05 22.37 40.44
N LYS A 55 -18.48 22.08 41.67
CA LYS A 55 -17.64 22.24 42.87
C LYS A 55 -16.43 21.29 42.89
N VAL A 56 -16.56 20.05 42.41
CA VAL A 56 -15.40 19.13 42.29
C VAL A 56 -14.40 19.65 41.26
N LYS A 57 -14.89 20.16 40.12
CA LYS A 57 -14.03 20.76 39.09
C LYS A 57 -13.27 21.96 39.65
N GLU A 58 -13.95 22.83 40.40
CA GLU A 58 -13.31 23.97 41.09
C GLU A 58 -12.29 23.53 42.14
N LEU A 59 -12.56 22.46 42.88
CA LEU A 59 -11.60 21.89 43.82
C LEU A 59 -10.29 21.50 43.12
N PHE A 60 -10.34 20.70 42.06
CA PHE A 60 -9.13 20.29 41.34
C PHE A 60 -8.42 21.48 40.67
N LYS A 61 -9.17 22.49 40.18
CA LYS A 61 -8.59 23.78 39.75
C LYS A 61 -7.84 24.49 40.86
N SER A 62 -8.42 24.58 42.07
CA SER A 62 -7.81 25.26 43.22
C SER A 62 -6.54 24.55 43.72
N MET A 63 -6.45 23.23 43.49
CA MET A 63 -5.27 22.41 43.77
C MET A 63 -4.20 22.50 42.68
N SER A 64 -4.46 23.21 41.57
CA SER A 64 -3.62 23.21 40.36
C SER A 64 -3.37 21.81 39.79
N VAL A 65 -4.35 20.91 39.91
CA VAL A 65 -4.27 19.54 39.37
C VAL A 65 -5.11 19.46 38.08
N PRO A 66 -4.51 19.12 36.93
CA PRO A 66 -5.26 18.94 35.69
C PRO A 66 -6.21 17.74 35.81
N TYR A 67 -7.42 17.87 35.26
CA TYR A 67 -8.42 16.81 35.23
C TYR A 67 -9.09 16.76 33.87
N PHE A 68 -9.61 15.58 33.51
CA PHE A 68 -10.53 15.40 32.41
C PHE A 68 -11.95 15.19 32.95
N SER A 69 -12.93 15.85 32.34
CA SER A 69 -14.34 15.72 32.71
C SER A 69 -15.14 15.24 31.52
N LEU A 70 -15.88 14.14 31.68
CA LEU A 70 -16.83 13.65 30.68
C LEU A 70 -18.24 14.05 31.13
N GLU A 71 -18.88 14.91 30.34
CA GLU A 71 -20.27 15.32 30.57
C GLU A 71 -21.21 14.28 29.94
N LEU A 72 -21.80 13.42 30.78
CA LEU A 72 -22.64 12.31 30.33
C LEU A 72 -23.89 12.82 29.64
N ASP A 73 -24.48 13.93 30.10
CA ASP A 73 -25.63 14.59 29.50
C ASP A 73 -25.38 15.20 28.10
N GLN A 74 -24.12 15.30 27.67
CA GLN A 74 -23.74 15.77 26.33
C GLN A 74 -23.15 14.66 25.44
N THR A 75 -23.11 13.43 25.94
CA THR A 75 -22.56 12.28 25.22
C THR A 75 -23.70 11.47 24.61
N GLU A 76 -23.55 11.04 23.35
CA GLU A 76 -24.59 10.31 22.59
C GLU A 76 -25.06 9.01 23.29
N ASP A 77 -24.19 8.33 24.03
CA ASP A 77 -24.49 7.16 24.87
C ASP A 77 -24.54 7.46 26.38
N GLY A 78 -24.77 8.72 26.76
CA GLY A 78 -24.65 9.22 28.14
C GLY A 78 -25.36 8.40 29.21
N GLN A 79 -26.63 8.07 28.98
CA GLN A 79 -27.43 7.27 29.93
C GLN A 79 -26.87 5.86 30.10
N LYS A 80 -26.48 5.20 29.00
CA LYS A 80 -25.92 3.84 29.06
C LYS A 80 -24.55 3.83 29.75
N LEU A 81 -23.74 4.88 29.52
CA LEU A 81 -22.48 5.06 30.24
C LEU A 81 -22.73 5.27 31.73
N GLN A 82 -23.77 6.02 32.11
CA GLN A 82 -24.13 6.20 33.51
C GLN A 82 -24.55 4.88 34.17
N ASP A 83 -25.32 4.05 33.47
CA ASP A 83 -25.74 2.73 33.95
C ASP A 83 -24.54 1.78 34.13
N ALA A 84 -23.63 1.74 33.15
CA ALA A 84 -22.40 0.95 33.25
C ALA A 84 -21.43 1.50 34.32
N LEU A 85 -21.40 2.82 34.54
CA LEU A 85 -20.65 3.43 35.64
C LEU A 85 -21.22 3.03 37.00
N TYR A 86 -22.54 2.94 37.13
CA TYR A 86 -23.17 2.44 38.34
C TYR A 86 -22.75 1.00 38.62
N GLU A 87 -22.75 0.12 37.61
CA GLU A 87 -22.27 -1.27 37.76
C GLU A 87 -20.81 -1.36 38.19
N LEU A 88 -19.96 -0.45 37.72
CA LEU A 88 -18.53 -0.43 38.04
C LEU A 88 -18.23 0.13 39.45
N THR A 89 -18.99 1.16 39.85
CA THR A 89 -18.62 2.02 41.00
C THR A 89 -19.57 1.93 42.18
N MET A 90 -20.77 1.37 41.95
CA MET A 90 -21.92 1.39 42.85
C MET A 90 -22.41 2.81 43.23
N GLU A 91 -21.99 3.85 42.50
CA GLU A 91 -22.41 5.24 42.71
C GLU A 91 -23.58 5.59 41.80
N THR A 92 -24.70 6.04 42.37
CA THR A 92 -25.93 6.34 41.62
C THR A 92 -26.00 7.76 41.07
N SER A 93 -25.06 8.63 41.45
CA SER A 93 -25.10 10.05 41.10
C SER A 93 -23.72 10.60 40.73
N VAL A 94 -23.71 11.58 39.82
CA VAL A 94 -22.51 12.35 39.46
C VAL A 94 -22.32 13.53 40.42
N PRO A 95 -21.06 13.94 40.71
CA PRO A 95 -19.81 13.52 40.08
C PRO A 95 -19.28 12.19 40.60
N ILE A 96 -18.66 11.39 39.73
CA ILE A 96 -17.87 10.21 40.14
C ILE A 96 -16.40 10.48 39.78
N VAL A 97 -15.53 10.45 40.79
CA VAL A 97 -14.13 10.88 40.65
C VAL A 97 -13.19 9.69 40.78
N PHE A 98 -12.20 9.63 39.88
CA PHE A 98 -11.06 8.73 39.95
C PHE A 98 -9.77 9.55 39.97
N VAL A 99 -8.79 9.10 40.77
CA VAL A 99 -7.44 9.67 40.84
C VAL A 99 -6.45 8.51 40.75
N GLN A 100 -5.56 8.55 39.77
CA GLN A 100 -4.60 7.47 39.48
C GLN A 100 -5.29 6.10 39.38
N GLN A 101 -6.31 6.02 38.52
CA GLN A 101 -7.15 4.82 38.29
C GLN A 101 -7.96 4.33 39.50
N LYS A 102 -7.77 4.92 40.69
CA LYS A 102 -8.50 4.53 41.91
C LYS A 102 -9.75 5.39 42.05
N GLN A 103 -10.89 4.73 42.24
CA GLN A 103 -12.14 5.39 42.59
C GLN A 103 -11.99 6.13 43.92
N ILE A 104 -12.28 7.42 43.89
CA ILE A 104 -12.47 8.26 45.08
C ILE A 104 -13.93 8.22 45.50
N GLY A 105 -14.84 8.32 44.52
CA GLY A 105 -16.29 8.24 44.70
C GLY A 105 -17.00 9.54 44.38
N ASP A 106 -18.15 9.72 45.02
CA ASP A 106 -19.01 10.90 44.89
C ASP A 106 -18.38 12.21 45.42
N TYR A 107 -19.16 13.31 45.41
CA TYR A 107 -18.74 14.62 45.93
C TYR A 107 -18.25 14.58 47.39
N ASP A 108 -19.00 13.95 48.29
CA ASP A 108 -18.70 13.95 49.72
C ASP A 108 -17.45 13.11 50.01
N LYS A 109 -17.33 11.97 49.34
CA LYS A 109 -16.12 11.12 49.40
C LYS A 109 -14.91 11.85 48.85
N THR A 110 -15.06 12.63 47.78
CA THR A 110 -14.00 13.45 47.20
C THR A 110 -13.54 14.56 48.14
N LEU A 111 -14.47 15.30 48.76
CA LEU A 111 -14.12 16.32 49.74
C LEU A 111 -13.44 15.74 50.97
N LYS A 112 -13.92 14.58 51.45
CA LYS A 112 -13.31 13.88 52.58
C LYS A 112 -11.89 13.44 52.24
N ALA A 113 -11.70 12.80 51.08
CA ALA A 113 -10.39 12.37 50.60
C ALA A 113 -9.41 13.54 50.40
N HIS A 114 -9.90 14.71 49.99
CA HIS A 114 -9.10 15.93 49.93
C HIS A 114 -8.66 16.42 51.32
N LYS A 115 -9.60 16.53 52.27
CA LYS A 115 -9.31 16.96 53.65
C LYS A 115 -8.35 16.03 54.38
N GLU A 116 -8.43 14.73 54.09
CA GLU A 116 -7.55 13.70 54.64
C GLU A 116 -6.20 13.60 53.91
N GLY A 117 -5.95 14.42 52.89
CA GLY A 117 -4.72 14.41 52.09
C GLY A 117 -4.55 13.15 51.22
N LYS A 118 -5.58 12.30 51.11
CA LYS A 118 -5.57 11.06 50.33
C LYS A 118 -5.41 11.33 48.84
N ILE A 119 -6.01 12.41 48.33
CA ILE A 119 -5.88 12.81 46.91
C ILE A 119 -4.44 13.18 46.61
N GLN A 120 -3.81 14.04 47.42
CA GLN A 120 -2.41 14.42 47.26
C GLN A 120 -1.49 13.21 47.35
N LYS A 121 -1.71 12.34 48.34
CA LYS A 121 -0.94 11.09 48.47
C LYS A 121 -1.08 10.18 47.25
N LEU A 122 -2.28 10.06 46.67
CA LEU A 122 -2.48 9.28 45.44
C LEU A 122 -1.75 9.90 44.26
N LEU A 123 -1.79 11.23 44.13
CA LEU A 123 -1.06 11.96 43.09
C LEU A 123 0.48 11.84 43.25
N GLU A 124 0.97 11.71 44.49
CA GLU A 124 2.37 11.50 44.84
C GLU A 124 2.83 10.04 44.73
N THR A 125 1.92 9.08 44.89
CA THR A 125 2.21 7.63 44.80
C THR A 125 2.28 7.22 43.32
N LYS A 126 3.32 7.64 42.60
CA LYS A 126 3.70 7.07 41.30
C LYS A 126 4.19 5.62 41.53
N GLY A 127 3.27 4.66 41.40
CA GLY A 127 3.60 3.28 41.10
C GLY A 127 4.07 3.15 39.66
N HIS A 128 5.02 2.25 39.43
CA HIS A 128 5.69 1.96 38.17
C HIS A 128 4.74 1.55 37.03
N ASP A 129 4.24 2.52 36.27
CA ASP A 129 3.98 2.38 34.85
C ASP A 129 4.51 3.63 34.14
N HIS A 130 5.38 3.42 33.16
CA HIS A 130 6.17 4.45 32.51
C HIS A 130 5.30 5.44 31.70
N ILE A 131 4.74 6.47 32.34
CA ILE A 131 4.65 7.78 31.69
C ILE A 131 6.06 8.35 31.77
N GLN A 132 6.83 8.12 30.72
CA GLN A 132 8.12 8.77 30.56
C GLN A 132 7.85 10.28 30.49
N ASP A 133 8.29 11.05 31.49
CA ASP A 133 8.04 12.50 31.57
C ASP A 133 8.61 13.26 30.34
N SER A 134 9.42 12.59 29.49
CA SER A 134 9.64 12.94 28.08
C SER A 134 10.13 11.73 27.27
N TYR A 135 9.55 11.49 26.09
CA TYR A 135 10.09 10.56 25.10
C TYR A 135 11.25 11.20 24.32
N ASP A 136 12.14 10.39 23.76
CA ASP A 136 13.20 10.92 22.88
C ASP A 136 12.62 11.58 21.63
N TYR A 137 11.47 11.11 21.12
CA TYR A 137 10.82 11.59 19.90
C TYR A 137 9.30 11.66 20.05
N ASP A 138 8.65 12.61 19.38
CA ASP A 138 7.19 12.59 19.21
C ASP A 138 6.74 11.48 18.24
N LEU A 139 7.59 11.18 17.24
CA LEU A 139 7.33 10.16 16.22
C LEU A 139 8.61 9.43 15.82
N ILE A 140 8.60 8.11 15.89
CA ILE A 140 9.57 7.27 15.19
C ILE A 140 8.89 6.59 14.01
N VAL A 141 9.45 6.79 12.81
CA VAL A 141 9.04 6.12 11.58
C VAL A 141 10.00 4.98 11.29
N ILE A 142 9.47 3.77 11.11
CA ILE A 142 10.22 2.55 10.79
C ILE A 142 10.04 2.28 9.30
N GLY A 143 11.05 2.59 8.51
CA GLY A 143 11.05 2.50 7.05
C GLY A 143 11.18 3.88 6.39
N GLY A 144 12.29 4.10 5.69
CA GLY A 144 12.61 5.31 4.94
C GLY A 144 12.18 5.25 3.47
N GLY A 145 11.04 4.60 3.19
CA GLY A 145 10.43 4.54 1.86
C GLY A 145 9.49 5.70 1.55
N SER A 146 8.75 5.58 0.45
CA SER A 146 7.81 6.62 -0.05
C SER A 146 6.89 7.18 1.04
N GLY A 147 6.20 6.30 1.77
CA GLY A 147 5.27 6.68 2.83
C GLY A 147 5.97 7.26 4.06
N GLY A 148 7.00 6.56 4.57
CA GLY A 148 7.70 6.98 5.78
C GLY A 148 8.43 8.31 5.64
N LEU A 149 9.05 8.56 4.49
CA LEU A 149 9.65 9.86 4.18
C LEU A 149 8.60 10.96 4.04
N ALA A 150 7.44 10.66 3.45
CA ALA A 150 6.36 11.64 3.33
C ALA A 150 5.78 12.02 4.69
N ALA A 151 5.49 11.04 5.53
CA ALA A 151 4.94 11.25 6.88
C ALA A 151 5.90 12.00 7.79
N SER A 152 7.18 11.58 7.83
CA SER A 152 8.19 12.21 8.69
C SER A 152 8.43 13.68 8.35
N LYS A 153 8.56 13.99 7.05
CA LYS A 153 8.73 15.37 6.56
C LYS A 153 7.50 16.23 6.84
N GLU A 154 6.30 15.66 6.78
CA GLU A 154 5.06 16.40 7.07
C GLU A 154 4.90 16.63 8.58
N ALA A 155 5.13 15.62 9.42
CA ALA A 155 5.07 15.74 10.87
C ALA A 155 6.05 16.80 11.41
N ALA A 156 7.27 16.85 10.86
CA ALA A 156 8.28 17.83 11.25
C ALA A 156 7.86 19.29 10.99
N LYS A 157 6.97 19.55 10.02
CA LYS A 157 6.44 20.91 9.78
C LYS A 157 5.62 21.43 10.96
N TYR A 158 5.08 20.55 11.78
CA TYR A 158 4.26 20.88 12.94
C TYR A 158 5.08 20.92 14.24
N GLY A 159 6.40 21.13 14.14
CA GLY A 159 7.30 21.30 15.28
C GLY A 159 7.62 20.00 16.03
N LYS A 160 7.31 18.84 15.45
CA LYS A 160 7.51 17.54 16.07
C LYS A 160 8.94 17.05 15.91
N LYS A 161 9.48 16.45 16.98
CA LYS A 161 10.77 15.77 16.99
C LYS A 161 10.59 14.38 16.39
N VAL A 162 11.06 14.22 15.16
CA VAL A 162 10.85 13.00 14.37
C VAL A 162 12.17 12.29 14.10
N MET A 163 12.14 10.96 14.20
CA MET A 163 13.21 10.10 13.71
C MET A 163 12.69 9.16 12.63
N VAL A 164 13.54 8.91 11.63
CA VAL A 164 13.33 7.89 10.59
C VAL A 164 14.45 6.86 10.73
N LEU A 165 14.05 5.61 10.99
CA LEU A 165 14.90 4.43 10.91
C LEU A 165 14.73 3.80 9.53
N ASP A 166 15.80 3.70 8.74
CA ASP A 166 15.79 2.98 7.47
C ASP A 166 16.98 2.02 7.44
N TYR A 167 16.73 0.79 7.02
CA TYR A 167 17.78 -0.20 6.82
C TYR A 167 17.41 -1.12 5.68
N VAL A 168 18.32 -1.25 4.72
CA VAL A 168 18.16 -2.15 3.59
C VAL A 168 18.90 -3.45 3.91
N THR A 169 18.15 -4.47 4.33
CA THR A 169 18.67 -5.83 4.40
C THR A 169 19.09 -6.27 3.00
N PRO A 170 20.35 -6.67 2.76
CA PRO A 170 20.81 -7.07 1.44
C PRO A 170 19.95 -8.19 0.83
N THR A 171 19.92 -8.27 -0.50
CA THR A 171 19.39 -9.46 -1.21
C THR A 171 20.30 -10.67 -0.95
N PRO A 172 19.86 -11.90 -1.25
CA PRO A 172 20.75 -13.08 -1.24
C PRO A 172 22.04 -12.87 -2.06
N GLN A 173 21.96 -12.08 -3.13
CA GLN A 173 23.09 -11.71 -3.99
C GLN A 173 23.98 -10.59 -3.40
N GLY A 174 23.65 -10.09 -2.21
CA GLY A 174 24.39 -9.03 -1.52
C GLY A 174 24.03 -7.60 -1.98
N THR A 175 23.07 -7.43 -2.89
CA THR A 175 22.63 -6.12 -3.38
C THR A 175 21.97 -5.32 -2.26
N ARG A 176 22.31 -4.04 -2.15
CA ARG A 176 21.68 -3.07 -1.25
C ARG A 176 21.73 -1.67 -1.85
N TRP A 177 20.91 -0.76 -1.35
CA TRP A 177 20.79 0.60 -1.88
C TRP A 177 20.66 1.67 -0.78
N GLY A 178 20.48 2.92 -1.19
CA GLY A 178 20.38 4.08 -0.32
C GLY A 178 18.96 4.42 0.15
N LEU A 179 18.82 5.53 0.88
CA LEU A 179 17.56 6.02 1.40
C LEU A 179 16.55 6.34 0.28
N GLY A 180 15.27 6.01 0.47
CA GLY A 180 14.20 6.27 -0.50
C GLY A 180 13.21 5.11 -0.67
N GLY A 181 13.57 3.93 -0.16
CA GLY A 181 12.79 2.70 -0.26
C GLY A 181 12.71 2.13 -1.67
N THR A 182 11.77 1.20 -1.87
CA THR A 182 11.63 0.40 -3.08
C THR A 182 11.48 1.24 -4.34
N CYS A 183 10.52 2.17 -4.37
CA CYS A 183 10.19 2.91 -5.60
C CYS A 183 11.37 3.72 -6.18
N VAL A 184 12.18 4.32 -5.29
CA VAL A 184 13.34 5.13 -5.67
C VAL A 184 14.47 4.27 -6.22
N ASN A 185 14.75 3.14 -5.56
CA ASN A 185 16.00 2.40 -5.80
C ASN A 185 15.82 1.17 -6.68
N VAL A 186 14.71 0.45 -6.53
CA VAL A 186 14.49 -0.88 -7.13
C VAL A 186 13.04 -1.09 -7.58
N GLY A 187 12.39 0.00 -7.99
CA GLY A 187 10.97 0.03 -8.31
C GLY A 187 10.66 1.05 -9.39
N CYS A 188 9.67 1.90 -9.14
CA CYS A 188 9.08 2.77 -10.17
C CYS A 188 10.11 3.60 -10.96
N ILE A 189 11.11 4.19 -10.29
CA ILE A 189 12.11 5.06 -10.94
C ILE A 189 12.98 4.28 -11.93
N PRO A 190 13.80 3.28 -11.52
CA PRO A 190 14.60 2.53 -12.49
C PRO A 190 13.74 1.74 -13.49
N LYS A 191 12.60 1.19 -13.06
CA LYS A 191 11.65 0.51 -13.96
C LYS A 191 11.24 1.42 -15.11
N LYS A 192 10.78 2.64 -14.83
CA LYS A 192 10.29 3.56 -15.87
C LYS A 192 11.43 4.12 -16.73
N LEU A 193 12.63 4.28 -16.19
CA LEU A 193 13.81 4.68 -16.95
C LEU A 193 14.28 3.57 -17.92
N MET A 194 14.28 2.31 -17.50
CA MET A 194 14.60 1.18 -18.39
C MET A 194 13.49 0.93 -19.43
N HIS A 195 12.22 1.10 -19.04
CA HIS A 195 11.09 1.13 -19.98
C HIS A 195 11.26 2.23 -21.03
N GLN A 196 11.64 3.45 -20.62
CA GLN A 196 11.92 4.53 -21.55
C GLN A 196 13.07 4.18 -22.53
N ALA A 197 14.12 3.51 -22.05
CA ALA A 197 15.20 3.05 -22.94
C ALA A 197 14.70 2.05 -24.00
N ALA A 198 13.80 1.13 -23.61
CA ALA A 198 13.15 0.23 -24.56
C ALA A 198 12.25 0.98 -25.56
N LEU A 199 11.44 1.94 -25.10
CA LEU A 199 10.62 2.78 -25.99
C LEU A 199 11.47 3.60 -26.97
N LEU A 200 12.62 4.11 -26.54
CA LEU A 200 13.57 4.82 -27.40
C LEU A 200 14.17 3.88 -28.46
N GLY A 201 14.45 2.62 -28.12
CA GLY A 201 14.88 1.61 -29.07
C GLY A 201 13.88 1.46 -30.22
N GLN A 202 12.58 1.40 -29.91
CA GLN A 202 11.52 1.37 -30.91
C GLN A 202 11.41 2.70 -31.68
N ALA A 203 11.50 3.85 -31.01
CA ALA A 203 11.45 5.16 -31.66
C ALA A 203 12.60 5.36 -32.67
N VAL A 204 13.78 4.83 -32.39
CA VAL A 204 14.92 4.83 -33.34
C VAL A 204 14.57 4.03 -34.61
N GLN A 205 13.89 2.90 -34.48
CA GLN A 205 13.42 2.12 -35.64
C GLN A 205 12.38 2.90 -36.46
N ASP A 206 11.37 3.43 -35.79
CA ASP A 206 10.31 4.22 -36.40
C ASP A 206 10.83 5.48 -37.10
N SER A 207 11.85 6.12 -36.53
CA SER A 207 12.41 7.38 -37.06
C SER A 207 12.83 7.27 -38.52
N ARG A 208 13.32 6.10 -38.97
CA ARG A 208 13.69 5.88 -40.37
C ARG A 208 12.50 6.01 -41.32
N LYS A 209 11.30 5.62 -40.87
CA LYS A 209 10.05 5.76 -41.64
C LYS A 209 9.58 7.21 -41.71
N PHE A 210 9.99 8.03 -40.75
CA PHE A 210 9.84 9.49 -40.76
C PHE A 210 10.98 10.24 -41.47
N GLY A 211 11.91 9.53 -42.12
CA GLY A 211 12.96 10.13 -42.96
C GLY A 211 14.32 10.36 -42.28
N TRP A 212 14.50 9.93 -41.03
CA TRP A 212 15.80 10.01 -40.36
C TRP A 212 16.80 9.02 -40.97
N GLN A 213 18.03 9.47 -41.21
CA GLN A 213 19.11 8.66 -41.78
C GLN A 213 20.29 8.61 -40.84
N PHE A 214 20.76 7.39 -40.58
CA PHE A 214 21.99 7.11 -39.85
C PHE A 214 22.65 5.87 -40.48
N GLU A 215 23.97 5.90 -40.62
CA GLU A 215 24.76 4.91 -41.37
C GLU A 215 25.00 3.63 -40.57
N GLU A 216 25.15 3.75 -39.25
CA GLU A 216 25.49 2.62 -38.38
C GLU A 216 24.25 1.89 -37.83
N LYS A 217 24.41 0.60 -37.54
CA LYS A 217 23.42 -0.15 -36.75
C LYS A 217 23.53 0.29 -35.29
N VAL A 218 22.52 1.01 -34.80
CA VAL A 218 22.43 1.45 -33.41
C VAL A 218 22.36 0.22 -32.49
N LYS A 219 23.23 0.20 -31.48
CA LYS A 219 23.29 -0.84 -30.43
C LYS A 219 23.02 -0.21 -29.07
N HIS A 220 22.40 -0.98 -28.18
CA HIS A 220 22.21 -0.60 -26.79
C HIS A 220 23.40 -1.06 -25.93
N SER A 221 23.86 -0.24 -24.98
CA SER A 221 24.81 -0.63 -23.92
C SER A 221 24.09 -0.67 -22.58
N TRP A 222 24.07 -1.86 -21.98
CA TRP A 222 23.50 -2.08 -20.65
C TRP A 222 24.22 -1.26 -19.58
N GLU A 223 25.55 -1.27 -19.64
CA GLU A 223 26.43 -0.61 -18.66
C GLU A 223 26.22 0.91 -18.66
N THR A 224 26.11 1.51 -19.85
CA THR A 224 25.84 2.95 -19.97
C THR A 224 24.48 3.31 -19.40
N MET A 225 23.45 2.48 -19.68
CA MET A 225 22.10 2.70 -19.13
C MET A 225 22.09 2.55 -17.61
N THR A 226 22.65 1.46 -17.07
CA THR A 226 22.64 1.21 -15.62
C THR A 226 23.46 2.25 -14.88
N GLU A 227 24.62 2.68 -15.39
CA GLU A 227 25.40 3.78 -14.81
C GLU A 227 24.57 5.06 -14.72
N ALA A 228 23.91 5.47 -15.82
CA ALA A 228 23.08 6.67 -15.83
C ALA A 228 21.90 6.58 -14.86
N VAL A 229 21.22 5.42 -14.81
CA VAL A 229 20.11 5.17 -13.88
C VAL A 229 20.59 5.22 -12.43
N GLN A 230 21.71 4.57 -12.11
CA GLN A 230 22.26 4.55 -10.76
C GLN A 230 22.76 5.93 -10.32
N ASN A 231 23.34 6.72 -11.22
CA ASN A 231 23.71 8.11 -10.93
C ASN A 231 22.49 8.95 -10.56
N TYR A 232 21.37 8.80 -11.28
CA TYR A 232 20.13 9.48 -10.93
C TYR A 232 19.57 9.01 -9.58
N ILE A 233 19.54 7.71 -9.30
CA ILE A 233 19.13 7.16 -8.01
C ILE A 233 20.01 7.69 -6.87
N GLY A 234 21.33 7.75 -7.06
CA GLY A 234 22.27 8.31 -6.10
C GLY A 234 21.95 9.77 -5.78
N SER A 235 21.57 10.57 -6.79
CA SER A 235 21.12 11.95 -6.60
C SER A 235 19.84 12.04 -5.75
N LEU A 236 18.88 11.13 -5.95
CA LEU A 236 17.66 11.05 -5.16
C LEU A 236 17.95 10.65 -3.72
N ASN A 237 18.79 9.63 -3.51
CA ASN A 237 19.20 9.21 -2.16
C ASN A 237 19.83 10.37 -1.38
N TRP A 238 20.72 11.12 -2.04
CA TRP A 238 21.33 12.32 -1.45
C TRP A 238 20.28 13.40 -1.16
N GLY A 239 19.41 13.70 -2.13
CA GLY A 239 18.34 14.69 -1.99
C GLY A 239 17.39 14.37 -0.82
N TYR A 240 17.03 13.11 -0.60
CA TYR A 240 16.22 12.72 0.55
C TYR A 240 16.95 12.95 1.88
N ARG A 241 18.23 12.58 1.98
CA ARG A 241 19.03 12.84 3.19
C ARG A 241 19.14 14.33 3.50
N VAL A 242 19.36 15.15 2.47
CA VAL A 242 19.39 16.62 2.60
C VAL A 242 18.03 17.14 3.08
N SER A 243 16.93 16.73 2.44
CA SER A 243 15.60 17.18 2.82
C SER A 243 15.20 16.78 4.25
N LEU A 244 15.65 15.62 4.76
CA LEU A 244 15.39 15.24 6.15
C LEU A 244 16.15 16.16 7.11
N ARG A 245 17.44 16.40 6.84
CA ARG A 245 18.31 17.27 7.64
C ARG A 245 17.77 18.71 7.70
N GLU A 246 17.37 19.28 6.58
CA GLU A 246 16.80 20.64 6.50
C GLU A 246 15.53 20.79 7.34
N LYS A 247 14.73 19.71 7.42
CA LYS A 247 13.50 19.66 8.23
C LYS A 247 13.75 19.21 9.67
N LYS A 248 15.02 19.09 10.08
CA LYS A 248 15.43 18.64 11.41
C LYS A 248 14.86 17.26 11.80
N VAL A 249 14.63 16.40 10.82
CA VAL A 249 14.29 14.99 11.05
C VAL A 249 15.57 14.21 11.26
N THR A 250 15.68 13.49 12.38
CA THR A 250 16.81 12.60 12.63
C THR A 250 16.72 11.40 11.72
N TYR A 251 17.71 11.21 10.86
CA TYR A 251 17.83 10.01 10.03
C TYR A 251 18.90 9.09 10.63
N GLU A 252 18.53 7.84 10.90
CA GLU A 252 19.48 6.81 11.32
C GLU A 252 19.38 5.58 10.39
N ASN A 253 20.52 5.23 9.79
CA ASN A 253 20.64 4.03 8.96
C ASN A 253 20.80 2.80 9.86
N ALA A 254 19.69 2.33 10.43
CA ALA A 254 19.64 1.26 11.40
C ALA A 254 18.32 0.48 11.30
N TYR A 255 18.42 -0.82 11.55
CA TYR A 255 17.30 -1.72 11.60
C TYR A 255 16.51 -1.48 12.88
N GLY A 256 15.23 -1.12 12.76
CA GLY A 256 14.34 -0.86 13.88
C GLY A 256 13.58 -2.11 14.30
N GLU A 257 13.70 -2.48 15.58
CA GLU A 257 13.01 -3.62 16.18
C GLU A 257 12.34 -3.16 17.48
N PHE A 258 11.02 -3.32 17.60
CA PHE A 258 10.32 -3.09 18.86
C PHE A 258 10.85 -4.04 19.93
N VAL A 259 11.12 -3.51 21.13
CA VAL A 259 11.57 -4.31 22.28
C VAL A 259 10.61 -4.24 23.47
N GLY A 260 9.60 -3.38 23.36
CA GLY A 260 8.53 -3.21 24.33
C GLY A 260 7.72 -1.95 24.01
N PRO A 261 6.71 -1.64 24.84
CA PRO A 261 5.91 -0.44 24.67
C PRO A 261 6.78 0.82 24.60
N HIS A 262 6.47 1.67 23.64
CA HIS A 262 7.15 2.94 23.40
C HIS A 262 8.68 2.91 23.24
N THR A 263 9.28 1.73 23.03
CA THR A 263 10.73 1.56 22.97
C THR A 263 11.15 0.76 21.75
N ILE A 264 12.09 1.30 20.98
CA ILE A 264 12.64 0.66 19.79
C ILE A 264 14.16 0.52 19.90
N LYS A 265 14.66 -0.63 19.46
CA LYS A 265 16.08 -0.89 19.28
C LYS A 265 16.47 -0.58 17.84
N ALA A 266 17.51 0.21 17.66
CA ALA A 266 18.09 0.56 16.38
C ALA A 266 19.47 -0.10 16.25
N THR A 267 19.60 -1.07 15.35
CA THR A 267 20.85 -1.79 15.10
C THR A 267 21.47 -1.34 13.77
N ASN A 268 22.65 -0.71 13.81
CA ASN A 268 23.30 -0.24 12.59
C ASN A 268 24.05 -1.36 11.84
N ASN A 269 24.63 -1.02 10.68
CA ASN A 269 25.40 -1.95 9.85
C ASN A 269 26.66 -2.54 10.49
N LYS A 270 27.12 -2.03 11.65
CA LYS A 270 28.23 -2.59 12.43
C LYS A 270 27.74 -3.46 13.60
N GLY A 271 26.43 -3.73 13.68
CA GLY A 271 25.83 -4.45 14.80
C GLY A 271 25.74 -3.64 16.09
N LYS A 272 26.04 -2.33 16.07
CA LYS A 272 25.90 -1.49 17.27
C LYS A 272 24.43 -1.19 17.50
N GLU A 273 23.96 -1.55 18.69
CA GLU A 273 22.60 -1.31 19.14
C GLU A 273 22.49 0.01 19.90
N LYS A 274 21.37 0.70 19.71
CA LYS A 274 20.91 1.82 20.53
C LYS A 274 19.41 1.69 20.80
N PHE A 275 18.96 2.29 21.87
CA PHE A 275 17.54 2.28 22.26
C PHE A 275 17.00 3.70 22.23
N TYR A 276 15.80 3.83 21.69
CA TYR A 276 15.09 5.10 21.57
C TYR A 276 13.64 4.93 22.03
N THR A 277 13.08 6.00 22.55
CA THR A 277 11.71 6.06 23.04
C THR A 277 10.87 7.05 22.23
N ALA A 278 9.59 6.76 21.98
CA ALA A 278 8.71 7.68 21.25
C ALA A 278 7.26 7.65 21.72
N GLU A 279 6.59 8.80 21.59
CA GLU A 279 5.15 8.91 21.88
C GLU A 279 4.34 8.07 20.88
N LYS A 280 4.65 8.16 19.58
CA LYS A 280 3.97 7.42 18.52
C LYS A 280 4.96 6.73 17.59
N PHE A 281 4.52 5.63 17.00
CA PHE A 281 5.27 4.89 15.99
C PHE A 281 4.48 4.79 14.69
N LEU A 282 5.21 4.83 13.58
CA LEU A 282 4.67 4.60 12.24
C LEU A 282 5.45 3.49 11.54
N ILE A 283 4.79 2.38 11.26
CA ILE A 283 5.35 1.26 10.50
C ILE A 283 5.16 1.55 9.00
N ALA A 284 6.27 1.65 8.27
CA ALA A 284 6.33 1.93 6.84
C ALA A 284 7.43 1.08 6.17
N THR A 285 7.60 -0.17 6.62
CA THR A 285 8.71 -1.07 6.25
C THR A 285 8.59 -1.71 4.87
N GLY A 286 7.45 -1.54 4.20
CA GLY A 286 7.20 -2.04 2.85
C GLY A 286 7.26 -3.57 2.75
N GLU A 287 7.61 -4.04 1.56
CA GLU A 287 7.69 -5.46 1.21
C GLU A 287 9.01 -5.77 0.49
N ARG A 288 9.37 -7.05 0.41
CA ARG A 288 10.54 -7.57 -0.32
C ARG A 288 10.13 -8.70 -1.28
N PRO A 289 10.85 -8.94 -2.40
CA PRO A 289 10.55 -10.03 -3.32
C PRO A 289 10.51 -11.39 -2.64
N ARG A 290 9.55 -12.23 -3.05
CA ARG A 290 9.41 -13.61 -2.60
C ARG A 290 10.27 -14.55 -3.45
N TYR A 291 10.92 -15.51 -2.79
CA TYR A 291 11.61 -16.64 -3.41
C TYR A 291 10.71 -17.88 -3.47
N LEU A 292 11.03 -18.83 -4.35
CA LEU A 292 10.21 -20.01 -4.62
C LEU A 292 10.30 -21.06 -3.51
N GLY A 293 11.41 -21.09 -2.77
CA GLY A 293 11.72 -22.14 -1.80
C GLY A 293 12.11 -23.46 -2.46
N VAL A 294 12.75 -23.40 -3.63
CA VAL A 294 13.22 -24.58 -4.39
C VAL A 294 14.74 -24.56 -4.49
N PRO A 295 15.42 -25.72 -4.61
CA PRO A 295 16.88 -25.75 -4.62
C PRO A 295 17.47 -24.84 -5.72
N GLY A 296 18.41 -23.98 -5.32
CA GLY A 296 19.15 -23.09 -6.21
C GLY A 296 18.51 -21.72 -6.47
N ASP A 297 17.31 -21.44 -5.94
CA ASP A 297 16.63 -20.18 -6.22
C ASP A 297 17.26 -18.98 -5.52
N GLU A 298 17.56 -19.06 -4.22
CA GLU A 298 18.26 -18.01 -3.48
C GLU A 298 19.72 -17.86 -3.94
N GLU A 299 20.38 -18.96 -4.28
CA GLU A 299 21.80 -18.96 -4.68
C GLU A 299 22.01 -18.37 -6.07
N TYR A 300 21.16 -18.72 -7.03
CA TYR A 300 21.42 -18.42 -8.46
C TYR A 300 20.43 -17.45 -9.09
N CYS A 301 19.23 -17.28 -8.53
CA CYS A 301 18.27 -16.35 -9.11
C CYS A 301 18.42 -14.93 -8.55
N ILE A 302 17.99 -13.98 -9.36
CA ILE A 302 17.89 -12.58 -8.97
C ILE A 302 16.42 -12.18 -8.84
N SER A 303 16.18 -11.03 -8.22
CA SER A 303 14.86 -10.39 -8.19
C SER A 303 14.91 -9.01 -8.84
N SER A 304 13.79 -8.29 -8.83
CA SER A 304 13.77 -6.88 -9.21
C SER A 304 14.72 -6.03 -8.36
N ASP A 305 14.98 -6.45 -7.12
CA ASP A 305 15.88 -5.74 -6.21
C ASP A 305 17.35 -5.74 -6.70
N ASP A 306 17.71 -6.69 -7.57
CA ASP A 306 19.06 -6.86 -8.11
C ASP A 306 19.18 -6.33 -9.54
N LEU A 307 18.15 -6.56 -10.37
CA LEU A 307 18.16 -6.30 -11.81
C LEU A 307 18.56 -4.86 -12.16
N PHE A 308 18.03 -3.88 -11.43
CA PHE A 308 18.22 -2.46 -11.76
C PHE A 308 19.64 -1.94 -11.52
N SER A 309 20.46 -2.68 -10.78
CA SER A 309 21.86 -2.37 -10.50
C SER A 309 22.81 -3.45 -11.01
N LEU A 310 22.34 -4.38 -11.86
CA LEU A 310 23.16 -5.48 -12.37
C LEU A 310 24.34 -4.90 -13.18
N PRO A 311 25.60 -5.22 -12.84
CA PRO A 311 26.76 -4.56 -13.44
C PRO A 311 27.10 -5.08 -14.85
N TYR A 312 26.34 -6.04 -15.36
CA TYR A 312 26.51 -6.70 -16.65
C TYR A 312 25.16 -6.96 -17.29
N CYS A 313 25.13 -7.08 -18.62
CA CYS A 313 23.92 -7.43 -19.34
C CYS A 313 23.39 -8.82 -18.93
N PRO A 314 22.09 -8.97 -18.60
CA PRO A 314 21.54 -10.25 -18.11
C PRO A 314 21.47 -11.36 -19.17
N GLY A 315 21.67 -11.03 -20.46
CA GLY A 315 21.65 -12.00 -21.55
C GLY A 315 20.29 -12.68 -21.74
N LYS A 316 20.28 -13.97 -22.12
CA LYS A 316 19.05 -14.75 -22.25
C LYS A 316 18.38 -14.90 -20.87
N THR A 317 17.18 -14.37 -20.72
CA THR A 317 16.54 -14.20 -19.40
C THR A 317 15.24 -14.98 -19.28
N LEU A 318 15.11 -15.79 -18.23
CA LEU A 318 13.83 -16.32 -17.78
C LEU A 318 13.24 -15.42 -16.71
N VAL A 319 12.02 -14.93 -16.91
CA VAL A 319 11.23 -14.23 -15.88
C VAL A 319 10.18 -15.19 -15.33
N VAL A 320 10.25 -15.52 -14.04
CA VAL A 320 9.30 -16.39 -13.37
C VAL A 320 8.26 -15.55 -12.66
N GLY A 321 7.00 -15.64 -13.11
CA GLY A 321 5.89 -14.87 -12.57
C GLY A 321 5.10 -14.15 -13.66
N ALA A 322 3.95 -13.61 -13.25
CA ALA A 322 3.02 -12.93 -14.16
C ALA A 322 2.40 -11.68 -13.50
N SER A 323 3.09 -11.11 -12.52
CA SER A 323 2.77 -9.83 -11.91
C SER A 323 3.10 -8.68 -12.87
N TYR A 324 2.67 -7.46 -12.53
CA TYR A 324 3.07 -6.28 -13.30
C TYR A 324 4.61 -6.14 -13.34
N VAL A 325 5.31 -6.40 -12.23
CA VAL A 325 6.79 -6.40 -12.20
C VAL A 325 7.37 -7.40 -13.20
N ALA A 326 6.80 -8.61 -13.28
CA ALA A 326 7.27 -9.63 -14.21
C ALA A 326 7.14 -9.16 -15.68
N LEU A 327 5.96 -8.65 -16.05
CA LEU A 327 5.68 -8.25 -17.43
C LEU A 327 6.39 -6.96 -17.84
N GLU A 328 6.54 -6.00 -16.93
CA GLU A 328 7.30 -4.78 -17.16
C GLU A 328 8.79 -5.11 -17.39
N CYS A 329 9.38 -5.93 -16.52
CA CYS A 329 10.77 -6.37 -16.67
C CYS A 329 10.99 -7.17 -17.95
N ALA A 330 10.13 -8.15 -18.22
CA ALA A 330 10.21 -8.91 -19.47
C ALA A 330 10.10 -8.00 -20.70
N GLY A 331 9.17 -7.04 -20.64
CA GLY A 331 8.92 -6.05 -21.68
C GLY A 331 10.14 -5.20 -22.02
N PHE A 332 10.72 -4.52 -21.03
CA PHE A 332 11.88 -3.67 -21.33
C PHE A 332 13.12 -4.50 -21.69
N LEU A 333 13.34 -5.67 -21.08
CA LEU A 333 14.48 -6.52 -21.45
C LEU A 333 14.41 -6.96 -22.91
N ALA A 334 13.23 -7.36 -23.39
CA ALA A 334 13.01 -7.69 -24.80
C ALA A 334 13.14 -6.46 -25.71
N GLY A 335 12.60 -5.30 -25.29
CA GLY A 335 12.73 -4.04 -26.03
C GLY A 335 14.17 -3.52 -26.14
N LEU A 336 15.05 -3.93 -25.23
CA LEU A 336 16.50 -3.69 -25.30
C LEU A 336 17.24 -4.72 -26.18
N GLY A 337 16.52 -5.71 -26.73
CA GLY A 337 17.03 -6.70 -27.67
C GLY A 337 17.45 -8.04 -27.07
N LEU A 338 17.02 -8.37 -25.85
CA LEU A 338 17.38 -9.63 -25.19
C LEU A 338 16.38 -10.77 -25.50
N ASP A 339 16.85 -12.02 -25.47
CA ASP A 339 15.99 -13.21 -25.56
C ASP A 339 15.30 -13.44 -24.20
N VAL A 340 14.01 -13.16 -24.14
CA VAL A 340 13.22 -13.20 -22.91
C VAL A 340 12.13 -14.27 -22.99
N THR A 341 12.04 -15.07 -21.93
CA THR A 341 10.95 -16.01 -21.73
C THR A 341 10.25 -15.71 -20.41
N VAL A 342 8.92 -15.74 -20.38
CA VAL A 342 8.10 -15.56 -19.17
C VAL A 342 7.44 -16.88 -18.81
N MET A 343 7.66 -17.37 -17.60
CA MET A 343 7.01 -18.56 -17.07
C MET A 343 5.83 -18.19 -16.17
N VAL A 344 4.64 -18.63 -16.57
CA VAL A 344 3.36 -18.24 -15.96
C VAL A 344 2.72 -19.45 -15.31
N ARG A 345 2.51 -19.40 -13.99
CA ARG A 345 1.82 -20.49 -13.28
C ARG A 345 0.35 -20.65 -13.68
N SER A 346 -0.35 -19.54 -13.94
CA SER A 346 -1.81 -19.57 -14.19
C SER A 346 -2.25 -18.50 -15.18
N ILE A 347 -2.54 -17.29 -14.70
CA ILE A 347 -3.03 -16.15 -15.48
C ILE A 347 -2.10 -14.95 -15.34
N LEU A 348 -2.18 -14.03 -16.30
CA LEU A 348 -1.48 -12.75 -16.30
C LEU A 348 -2.18 -11.73 -15.41
N LEU A 349 -1.41 -10.90 -14.71
CA LEU A 349 -1.89 -9.75 -13.94
C LEU A 349 -3.11 -10.08 -13.07
N ARG A 350 -3.03 -11.15 -12.26
CA ARG A 350 -4.11 -11.54 -11.35
C ARG A 350 -4.59 -10.33 -10.52
N GLY A 351 -5.89 -10.06 -10.55
CA GLY A 351 -6.52 -8.93 -9.89
C GLY A 351 -6.74 -7.69 -10.78
N PHE A 352 -6.17 -7.68 -11.99
CA PHE A 352 -6.54 -6.73 -13.05
C PHE A 352 -7.59 -7.34 -13.97
N ASP A 353 -8.25 -6.47 -14.74
CA ASP A 353 -9.14 -6.87 -15.83
C ASP A 353 -8.48 -7.86 -16.79
N GLN A 354 -9.04 -9.07 -16.87
CA GLN A 354 -8.41 -10.17 -17.60
C GLN A 354 -8.46 -10.01 -19.12
N GLU A 355 -9.41 -9.27 -19.68
CA GLU A 355 -9.38 -8.93 -21.11
C GLU A 355 -8.16 -8.05 -21.41
N MET A 356 -7.91 -7.04 -20.58
CA MET A 356 -6.75 -6.16 -20.73
C MET A 356 -5.44 -6.94 -20.53
N ALA A 357 -5.37 -7.81 -19.52
CA ALA A 357 -4.20 -8.65 -19.25
C ALA A 357 -3.85 -9.59 -20.42
N ASN A 358 -4.86 -10.19 -21.06
CA ASN A 358 -4.66 -11.06 -22.21
C ASN A 358 -4.15 -10.28 -23.42
N LYS A 359 -4.71 -9.10 -23.72
CA LYS A 359 -4.24 -8.23 -24.81
C LYS A 359 -2.78 -7.80 -24.64
N ILE A 360 -2.36 -7.53 -23.39
CA ILE A 360 -0.94 -7.26 -23.07
C ILE A 360 -0.07 -8.48 -23.39
N GLY A 361 -0.48 -9.67 -22.93
CA GLY A 361 0.23 -10.91 -23.19
C GLY A 361 0.36 -11.23 -24.68
N GLU A 362 -0.73 -11.10 -25.43
CA GLU A 362 -0.78 -11.26 -26.88
C GLU A 362 0.19 -10.31 -27.58
N HIS A 363 0.14 -9.01 -27.24
CA HIS A 363 1.05 -8.03 -27.80
C HIS A 363 2.52 -8.37 -27.51
N MET A 364 2.85 -8.76 -26.28
CA MET A 364 4.20 -9.16 -25.90
C MET A 364 4.68 -10.41 -26.65
N GLU A 365 3.80 -11.40 -26.82
CA GLU A 365 4.08 -12.66 -27.54
C GLU A 365 4.35 -12.40 -29.04
N GLU A 366 3.53 -11.57 -29.67
CA GLU A 366 3.71 -11.11 -31.05
C GLU A 366 5.03 -10.33 -31.26
N HIS A 367 5.51 -9.66 -30.22
CA HIS A 367 6.75 -8.86 -30.23
C HIS A 367 7.97 -9.62 -29.66
N GLY A 368 7.93 -10.95 -29.70
CA GLY A 368 9.10 -11.81 -29.52
C GLY A 368 9.35 -12.33 -28.10
N ILE A 369 8.48 -12.01 -27.14
CA ILE A 369 8.57 -12.58 -25.78
C ILE A 369 7.93 -13.97 -25.77
N LYS A 370 8.68 -14.99 -25.33
CA LYS A 370 8.17 -16.36 -25.26
C LYS A 370 7.39 -16.56 -23.96
N PHE A 371 6.25 -17.25 -24.00
CA PHE A 371 5.50 -17.61 -22.80
C PHE A 371 5.47 -19.12 -22.57
N ILE A 372 5.91 -19.55 -21.39
CA ILE A 372 5.71 -20.91 -20.89
C ILE A 372 4.55 -20.86 -19.90
N LYS A 373 3.36 -21.23 -20.36
CA LYS A 373 2.11 -21.15 -19.59
C LYS A 373 1.85 -22.46 -18.83
N GLN A 374 1.31 -22.35 -17.62
CA GLN A 374 0.97 -23.46 -16.72
C GLN A 374 2.16 -24.28 -16.21
N PHE A 375 3.31 -23.64 -15.98
CA PHE A 375 4.51 -24.27 -15.39
C PHE A 375 4.99 -23.53 -14.14
N VAL A 376 5.70 -24.26 -13.28
CA VAL A 376 6.43 -23.73 -12.12
C VAL A 376 7.84 -24.31 -12.07
N PRO A 377 8.89 -23.51 -11.75
CA PRO A 377 10.22 -24.05 -11.53
C PRO A 377 10.26 -24.95 -10.30
N THR A 378 11.01 -26.03 -10.38
CA THR A 378 11.23 -26.99 -9.28
C THR A 378 12.69 -27.10 -8.87
N LYS A 379 13.63 -26.66 -9.73
CA LYS A 379 15.06 -26.65 -9.44
C LYS A 379 15.80 -25.68 -10.36
N ILE A 380 16.80 -24.98 -9.82
CA ILE A 380 17.75 -24.15 -10.57
C ILE A 380 19.16 -24.69 -10.35
N GLU A 381 19.92 -24.91 -11.43
CA GLU A 381 21.29 -25.41 -11.36
C GLU A 381 22.22 -24.50 -12.15
N GLN A 382 23.37 -24.15 -11.59
CA GLN A 382 24.45 -23.53 -12.35
C GLN A 382 25.18 -24.58 -13.18
N ILE A 383 25.27 -24.36 -14.49
CA ILE A 383 25.95 -25.24 -15.44
C ILE A 383 27.19 -24.60 -16.06
N GLU A 384 27.33 -23.28 -15.97
CA GLU A 384 28.53 -22.53 -16.33
C GLU A 384 28.70 -21.34 -15.39
N GLU A 385 29.87 -21.20 -14.78
CA GLU A 385 30.23 -20.02 -13.99
C GLU A 385 30.52 -18.82 -14.90
N GLY A 386 30.21 -17.60 -14.45
CA GLY A 386 30.51 -16.39 -15.21
C GLY A 386 29.54 -15.26 -14.96
N THR A 387 29.71 -14.20 -15.75
CA THR A 387 29.03 -12.91 -15.59
C THR A 387 28.60 -12.35 -16.97
N PRO A 388 27.45 -12.76 -17.52
CA PRO A 388 26.54 -13.75 -16.95
C PRO A 388 27.03 -15.18 -17.19
N GLY A 389 26.78 -16.06 -16.22
CA GLY A 389 27.02 -17.49 -16.35
C GLY A 389 25.89 -18.16 -17.13
N LYS A 390 25.69 -19.45 -16.88
CA LYS A 390 24.60 -20.23 -17.47
C LYS A 390 23.92 -21.09 -16.41
N LEU A 391 22.59 -21.01 -16.39
CA LEU A 391 21.70 -21.67 -15.47
C LEU A 391 20.78 -22.63 -16.23
N LYS A 392 20.58 -23.83 -15.68
CA LYS A 392 19.57 -24.78 -16.10
C LYS A 392 18.37 -24.68 -15.16
N VAL A 393 17.19 -24.48 -15.73
CA VAL A 393 15.92 -24.42 -15.02
C VAL A 393 15.14 -25.69 -15.32
N ILE A 394 14.78 -26.43 -14.28
CA ILE A 394 13.85 -27.55 -14.37
C ILE A 394 12.49 -27.05 -13.89
N ALA A 395 11.45 -27.27 -14.69
CA ALA A 395 10.09 -26.84 -14.37
C ALA A 395 9.09 -27.98 -14.60
N GLN A 396 8.04 -27.99 -13.77
CA GLN A 396 6.96 -28.96 -13.85
C GLN A 396 5.66 -28.26 -14.24
N SER A 397 4.87 -28.91 -15.09
CA SER A 397 3.51 -28.44 -15.40
C SER A 397 2.67 -28.43 -14.13
N THR A 398 1.72 -27.50 -14.04
CA THR A 398 0.85 -27.36 -12.86
C THR A 398 -0.07 -28.55 -12.62
N ASP A 399 -0.30 -29.39 -13.63
CA ASP A 399 -1.02 -30.66 -13.51
C ASP A 399 -0.10 -31.86 -13.18
N GLY A 400 1.22 -31.62 -13.07
CA GLY A 400 2.25 -32.59 -12.69
C GLY A 400 2.69 -33.56 -13.78
N ARG A 401 2.15 -33.47 -15.00
CA ARG A 401 2.33 -34.48 -16.06
C ARG A 401 3.57 -34.28 -16.93
N GLU A 402 4.07 -33.06 -17.03
CA GLU A 402 5.17 -32.71 -17.91
C GLU A 402 6.30 -32.05 -17.12
N ILE A 403 7.54 -32.40 -17.46
CA ILE A 403 8.75 -31.75 -16.96
C ILE A 403 9.49 -31.22 -18.17
N ILE A 404 9.89 -29.96 -18.09
CA ILE A 404 10.68 -29.29 -19.12
C ILE A 404 11.98 -28.77 -18.52
N GLU A 405 12.96 -28.59 -19.39
CA GLU A 405 14.25 -27.99 -19.05
C GLU A 405 14.54 -26.81 -19.98
N GLY A 406 15.18 -25.78 -19.45
CA GLY A 406 15.62 -24.64 -20.25
C GLY A 406 16.92 -24.04 -19.72
N GLU A 407 17.77 -23.58 -20.62
CA GLU A 407 19.03 -22.90 -20.29
C GLU A 407 18.90 -21.39 -20.48
N TYR A 408 19.35 -20.63 -19.47
CA TYR A 408 19.28 -19.18 -19.42
C TYR A 408 20.56 -18.61 -18.82
N ASN A 409 20.87 -17.36 -19.12
CA ASN A 409 21.95 -16.62 -18.48
C ASN A 409 21.50 -16.07 -17.11
N THR A 410 20.25 -15.61 -17.04
CA THR A 410 19.66 -15.00 -15.84
C THR A 410 18.26 -15.57 -15.60
N VAL A 411 17.94 -15.83 -14.33
CA VAL A 411 16.58 -16.17 -13.87
C VAL A 411 16.10 -15.07 -12.90
N LEU A 412 15.05 -14.35 -13.30
CA LEU A 412 14.43 -13.26 -12.54
C LEU A 412 13.15 -13.76 -11.86
N LEU A 413 13.11 -13.75 -10.53
CA LEU A 413 11.93 -14.08 -9.75
C LEU A 413 11.06 -12.83 -9.53
N ALA A 414 9.82 -12.88 -10.02
CA ALA A 414 8.81 -11.83 -9.89
C ALA A 414 7.45 -12.43 -9.48
N VAL A 415 7.48 -13.33 -8.49
CA VAL A 415 6.35 -14.18 -8.05
C VAL A 415 5.50 -13.60 -6.92
N GLY A 416 5.74 -12.33 -6.57
CA GLY A 416 5.08 -11.62 -5.48
C GLY A 416 6.09 -11.02 -4.52
N ARG A 417 5.58 -10.33 -3.51
CA ARG A 417 6.36 -9.68 -2.46
C ARG A 417 5.73 -10.00 -1.11
N ASP A 418 6.56 -10.05 -0.07
CA ASP A 418 6.15 -10.36 1.30
C ASP A 418 6.43 -9.16 2.21
N ALA A 419 5.48 -8.86 3.11
CA ALA A 419 5.53 -7.72 4.02
C ALA A 419 6.64 -7.86 5.07
N CYS A 420 7.37 -6.77 5.31
CA CYS A 420 8.46 -6.69 6.27
C CYS A 420 7.95 -6.47 7.71
N THR A 421 7.23 -7.45 8.25
CA THR A 421 6.53 -7.35 9.55
C THR A 421 7.00 -8.34 10.61
N ARG A 422 7.49 -9.52 10.20
CA ARG A 422 7.77 -10.63 11.14
C ARG A 422 9.03 -10.43 11.98
N THR A 423 9.99 -9.61 11.53
CA THR A 423 11.32 -9.46 12.15
C THR A 423 11.51 -8.15 12.90
N ILE A 424 10.48 -7.29 12.97
CA ILE A 424 10.55 -5.97 13.63
C ILE A 424 9.95 -5.95 15.05
N GLY A 425 9.62 -7.11 15.63
CA GLY A 425 9.17 -7.23 17.03
C GLY A 425 7.72 -6.83 17.30
N LEU A 426 6.81 -6.97 16.32
CA LEU A 426 5.39 -6.59 16.46
C LEU A 426 4.67 -7.36 17.56
N ASP A 427 5.06 -8.61 17.79
CA ASP A 427 4.57 -9.48 18.86
C ASP A 427 4.84 -8.90 20.26
N LYS A 428 6.01 -8.28 20.45
CA LYS A 428 6.45 -7.68 21.73
C LYS A 428 5.64 -6.45 22.13
N VAL A 429 4.95 -5.82 21.17
CA VAL A 429 4.08 -4.66 21.39
C VAL A 429 2.59 -4.98 21.16
N GLY A 430 2.28 -6.23 20.81
CA GLY A 430 0.90 -6.70 20.63
C GLY A 430 0.23 -6.24 19.34
N VAL A 431 0.98 -5.81 18.31
CA VAL A 431 0.42 -5.47 17.00
C VAL A 431 0.06 -6.77 16.28
N LYS A 432 -1.20 -6.91 15.87
CA LYS A 432 -1.70 -8.06 15.14
C LYS A 432 -1.33 -7.96 13.66
N ILE A 433 -0.94 -9.09 13.07
CA ILE A 433 -0.79 -9.25 11.63
C ILE A 433 -1.74 -10.34 11.14
N ASN A 434 -2.15 -10.26 9.89
CA ASN A 434 -2.80 -11.37 9.23
C ASN A 434 -1.76 -12.48 8.97
N GLU A 435 -1.96 -13.67 9.55
CA GLU A 435 -0.94 -14.73 9.47
C GLU A 435 -0.68 -15.25 8.06
N ARG A 436 -1.69 -15.18 7.18
CA ARG A 436 -1.57 -15.66 5.80
C ARG A 436 -0.81 -14.66 4.92
N SER A 437 -1.16 -13.37 5.02
CA SER A 437 -0.56 -12.34 4.17
C SER A 437 0.68 -11.69 4.80
N GLY A 438 0.87 -11.84 6.11
CA GLY A 438 1.88 -11.11 6.89
C GLY A 438 1.60 -9.62 7.04
N LYS A 439 0.46 -9.12 6.53
CA LYS A 439 0.12 -7.69 6.50
C LYS A 439 -0.57 -7.23 7.78
N ILE A 440 -0.54 -5.92 8.03
CA ILE A 440 -1.11 -5.28 9.22
C ILE A 440 -2.53 -4.81 8.90
N PRO A 441 -3.56 -5.33 9.59
CA PRO A 441 -4.90 -4.74 9.56
C PRO A 441 -4.89 -3.41 10.31
N VAL A 442 -5.55 -2.41 9.74
CA VAL A 442 -5.66 -1.06 10.33
C VAL A 442 -7.09 -0.54 10.23
N SER A 443 -7.41 0.46 11.05
CA SER A 443 -8.62 1.26 10.90
C SER A 443 -8.59 2.10 9.60
N ASP A 444 -9.67 2.82 9.32
CA ASP A 444 -9.75 3.81 8.23
C ASP A 444 -8.91 5.07 8.49
N GLU A 445 -8.23 5.14 9.63
CA GLU A 445 -7.28 6.21 9.99
C GLU A 445 -5.84 5.70 10.08
N GLU A 446 -5.55 4.53 9.50
CA GLU A 446 -4.24 3.90 9.46
C GLU A 446 -3.69 3.50 10.86
N GLN A 447 -4.55 3.44 11.87
CA GLN A 447 -4.20 3.00 13.23
C GLN A 447 -4.26 1.49 13.35
N THR A 448 -3.25 0.88 13.98
CA THR A 448 -3.26 -0.56 14.30
C THR A 448 -4.17 -0.84 15.50
N ASN A 449 -4.25 -2.09 15.96
CA ASN A 449 -4.92 -2.43 17.21
C ASN A 449 -4.22 -1.88 18.47
N VAL A 450 -3.01 -1.32 18.33
CA VAL A 450 -2.24 -0.67 19.41
C VAL A 450 -2.33 0.85 19.23
N PRO A 451 -2.93 1.61 20.18
CA PRO A 451 -3.33 3.00 19.94
C PRO A 451 -2.20 3.98 19.57
N TYR A 452 -0.96 3.71 19.99
CA TYR A 452 0.20 4.54 19.71
C TYR A 452 1.00 4.08 18.47
N ILE A 453 0.54 3.04 17.76
CA ILE A 453 1.21 2.48 16.58
C ILE A 453 0.28 2.57 15.36
N TYR A 454 0.81 3.15 14.29
CA TYR A 454 0.15 3.31 13.00
C TYR A 454 0.93 2.55 11.93
N ALA A 455 0.30 2.23 10.81
CA ALA A 455 0.97 1.62 9.67
C ALA A 455 0.51 2.24 8.34
N ILE A 456 1.40 2.38 7.36
CA ILE A 456 1.08 2.91 6.02
C ILE A 456 1.83 2.20 4.91
N GLY A 457 1.28 2.30 3.70
CA GLY A 457 1.90 1.74 2.49
C GLY A 457 1.70 0.23 2.40
N ASP A 458 2.63 -0.44 1.75
CA ASP A 458 2.46 -1.82 1.26
C ASP A 458 2.28 -2.86 2.37
N VAL A 459 2.67 -2.54 3.61
CA VAL A 459 2.45 -3.39 4.79
C VAL A 459 0.98 -3.49 5.20
N LEU A 460 0.09 -2.64 4.67
CA LEU A 460 -1.32 -2.64 5.01
C LEU A 460 -2.10 -3.74 4.33
N GLU A 461 -2.98 -4.40 5.09
CA GLU A 461 -3.89 -5.39 4.54
C GLU A 461 -5.00 -4.72 3.70
N GLY A 462 -5.26 -5.29 2.51
CA GLY A 462 -6.40 -4.91 1.67
C GLY A 462 -6.30 -3.51 1.05
N LYS A 463 -5.11 -2.89 1.03
CA LYS A 463 -4.84 -1.60 0.37
C LYS A 463 -3.93 -1.81 -0.85
N LEU A 464 -4.02 -0.90 -1.81
CA LEU A 464 -3.18 -0.93 -3.02
C LEU A 464 -1.74 -0.51 -2.70
N GLU A 465 -0.79 -1.30 -3.20
CA GLU A 465 0.66 -1.18 -2.97
C GLU A 465 1.30 -0.18 -3.95
N LEU A 466 0.93 1.09 -3.81
CA LEU A 466 1.32 2.15 -4.75
C LEU A 466 1.99 3.32 -4.03
N THR A 467 3.04 3.86 -4.65
CA THR A 467 3.81 4.98 -4.07
C THR A 467 2.97 6.24 -3.82
N PRO A 468 2.12 6.72 -4.76
CA PRO A 468 1.26 7.86 -4.49
C PRO A 468 0.29 7.63 -3.32
N VAL A 469 -0.21 6.40 -3.16
CA VAL A 469 -1.06 6.00 -2.04
C VAL A 469 -0.29 6.09 -0.72
N ALA A 470 0.92 5.51 -0.65
CA ALA A 470 1.76 5.57 0.55
C ALA A 470 2.13 7.02 0.93
N ILE A 471 2.44 7.86 -0.05
CA ILE A 471 2.75 9.29 0.17
C ILE A 471 1.54 10.04 0.72
N GLN A 472 0.36 9.82 0.12
CA GLN A 472 -0.86 10.52 0.51
C GLN A 472 -1.32 10.07 1.91
N ALA A 473 -1.32 8.76 2.18
CA ALA A 473 -1.63 8.21 3.50
C ALA A 473 -0.70 8.78 4.57
N GLY A 474 0.62 8.79 4.33
CA GLY A 474 1.59 9.33 5.28
C GLY A 474 1.43 10.82 5.56
N ARG A 475 1.17 11.63 4.54
CA ARG A 475 0.91 13.08 4.71
C ARG A 475 -0.37 13.35 5.49
N LEU A 476 -1.47 12.69 5.11
CA LEU A 476 -2.76 12.90 5.76
C LEU A 476 -2.74 12.42 7.21
N LEU A 477 -2.13 11.26 7.47
CA LEU A 477 -1.94 10.77 8.84
C LEU A 477 -1.17 11.78 9.70
N ALA A 478 -0.01 12.28 9.23
CA ALA A 478 0.77 13.27 9.97
C ALA A 478 -0.04 14.54 10.30
N ARG A 479 -0.89 15.00 9.38
CA ARG A 479 -1.81 16.13 9.61
C ARG A 479 -2.87 15.83 10.65
N ARG A 480 -3.46 14.63 10.64
CA ARG A 480 -4.44 14.23 11.67
C ARG A 480 -3.78 14.16 13.04
N LEU A 481 -2.57 13.60 13.11
CA LEU A 481 -1.85 13.44 14.38
C LEU A 481 -1.39 14.77 15.00
N TYR A 482 -1.02 15.76 14.19
CA TYR A 482 -0.27 16.93 14.67
C TYR A 482 -0.76 18.30 14.19
N ALA A 483 -1.78 18.35 13.34
CA ALA A 483 -2.33 19.59 12.79
C ALA A 483 -3.85 19.73 12.93
N GLY A 484 -4.50 18.84 13.70
CA GLY A 484 -5.95 18.87 13.93
C GLY A 484 -6.80 18.58 12.68
N ALA A 485 -6.20 17.99 11.63
CA ALA A 485 -6.93 17.63 10.43
C ALA A 485 -7.84 16.42 10.65
N THR A 486 -8.89 16.30 9.84
CA THR A 486 -9.84 15.16 9.87
C THR A 486 -9.82 14.35 8.56
N LEU A 487 -9.18 14.86 7.51
CA LEU A 487 -9.19 14.24 6.19
C LEU A 487 -8.47 12.87 6.20
N LYS A 488 -9.19 11.83 5.75
CA LYS A 488 -8.69 10.45 5.62
C LYS A 488 -8.16 10.20 4.21
N CYS A 489 -7.31 9.18 4.06
CA CYS A 489 -6.85 8.76 2.75
C CYS A 489 -7.97 8.02 2.02
N ASP A 490 -8.28 8.45 0.81
CA ASP A 490 -9.27 7.78 -0.04
C ASP A 490 -8.59 6.71 -0.90
N TYR A 491 -8.96 5.46 -0.65
CA TYR A 491 -8.40 4.27 -1.31
C TYR A 491 -9.30 3.73 -2.43
N VAL A 492 -10.42 4.38 -2.72
CA VAL A 492 -11.34 3.98 -3.79
C VAL A 492 -10.86 4.58 -5.11
N ASN A 493 -11.10 3.94 -6.26
CA ASN A 493 -10.80 4.47 -7.60
C ASN A 493 -9.38 5.05 -7.75
N VAL A 494 -8.38 4.39 -7.15
CA VAL A 494 -6.97 4.80 -7.31
C VAL A 494 -6.51 4.39 -8.72
N PRO A 495 -6.04 5.31 -9.56
CA PRO A 495 -5.55 4.97 -10.88
C PRO A 495 -4.23 4.18 -10.80
N THR A 496 -4.05 3.25 -11.73
CA THR A 496 -2.83 2.43 -11.86
C THR A 496 -2.39 2.39 -13.32
N THR A 497 -1.09 2.26 -13.57
CA THR A 497 -0.55 2.01 -14.91
C THR A 497 0.51 0.93 -14.85
N VAL A 498 0.35 -0.09 -15.70
CA VAL A 498 1.34 -1.14 -15.96
C VAL A 498 2.16 -0.73 -17.18
N PHE A 499 3.46 -0.56 -17.00
CA PHE A 499 4.39 -0.05 -18.02
C PHE A 499 5.01 -1.20 -18.83
N THR A 500 4.16 -2.02 -19.43
CA THR A 500 4.53 -3.00 -20.47
C THR A 500 4.86 -2.28 -21.78
N PRO A 501 5.45 -2.98 -22.79
CA PRO A 501 5.83 -2.34 -24.06
C PRO A 501 4.68 -1.58 -24.73
N LEU A 502 3.47 -2.13 -24.61
CA LEU A 502 2.22 -1.39 -24.74
C LEU A 502 1.63 -1.16 -23.36
N GLU A 503 1.55 0.10 -22.93
CA GLU A 503 1.18 0.45 -21.55
C GLU A 503 -0.31 0.25 -21.29
N TYR A 504 -0.66 -0.15 -20.07
CA TYR A 504 -2.04 -0.34 -19.64
C TYR A 504 -2.38 0.54 -18.44
N GLY A 505 -3.29 1.48 -18.65
CA GLY A 505 -3.84 2.35 -17.61
C GLY A 505 -5.24 1.92 -17.18
N ALA A 506 -5.51 1.97 -15.88
CA ALA A 506 -6.79 1.59 -15.31
C ALA A 506 -7.21 2.48 -14.13
N CYS A 507 -8.52 2.68 -13.95
CA CYS A 507 -9.10 3.32 -12.78
C CYS A 507 -10.50 2.75 -12.51
N GLY A 508 -10.78 2.36 -11.26
CA GLY A 508 -12.07 1.76 -10.87
C GLY A 508 -12.09 0.24 -10.97
N PHE A 509 -13.27 -0.33 -11.16
CA PHE A 509 -13.47 -1.77 -11.24
C PHE A 509 -13.02 -2.33 -12.59
N SER A 510 -12.55 -3.58 -12.56
CA SER A 510 -12.49 -4.39 -13.76
C SER A 510 -13.89 -4.81 -14.21
N GLU A 511 -14.03 -5.28 -15.45
CA GLU A 511 -15.32 -5.71 -16.00
C GLU A 511 -15.90 -6.89 -15.22
N GLU A 512 -15.12 -7.93 -14.97
CA GLU A 512 -15.54 -9.11 -14.21
C GLU A 512 -15.96 -8.76 -12.77
N THR A 513 -15.27 -7.81 -12.13
CA THR A 513 -15.63 -7.36 -10.77
C THR A 513 -16.92 -6.53 -10.78
N ALA A 514 -17.09 -5.67 -11.79
CA ALA A 514 -18.31 -4.87 -11.93
C ALA A 514 -19.54 -5.75 -12.19
N LEU A 515 -19.41 -6.76 -13.05
CA LEU A 515 -20.46 -7.75 -13.32
C LEU A 515 -20.82 -8.53 -12.05
N GLU A 516 -19.84 -9.05 -11.32
CA GLU A 516 -20.06 -9.78 -10.06
C GLU A 516 -20.78 -8.92 -9.02
N LYS A 517 -20.40 -7.64 -8.91
CA LYS A 517 -20.88 -6.75 -7.85
C LYS A 517 -22.24 -6.12 -8.14
N PHE A 518 -22.53 -5.80 -9.38
CA PHE A 518 -23.71 -5.01 -9.77
C PHE A 518 -24.72 -5.78 -10.62
N GLY A 519 -24.38 -6.97 -11.12
CA GLY A 519 -25.24 -7.75 -12.02
C GLY A 519 -25.08 -7.36 -13.49
N GLU A 520 -25.08 -8.34 -14.39
CA GLU A 520 -24.83 -8.18 -15.82
C GLU A 520 -25.83 -7.22 -16.49
N GLU A 521 -27.08 -7.24 -16.06
CA GLU A 521 -28.14 -6.38 -16.58
C GLU A 521 -27.93 -4.90 -16.27
N ASN A 522 -27.15 -4.59 -15.22
CA ASN A 522 -26.89 -3.22 -14.75
C ASN A 522 -25.58 -2.63 -15.26
N ILE A 523 -24.81 -3.41 -16.02
CA ILE A 523 -23.52 -2.98 -16.58
C ILE A 523 -23.64 -2.80 -18.09
N GLU A 524 -23.16 -1.66 -18.58
CA GLU A 524 -22.91 -1.43 -20.01
C GLU A 524 -21.42 -1.14 -20.22
N VAL A 525 -20.80 -1.77 -21.22
CA VAL A 525 -19.38 -1.62 -21.53
C VAL A 525 -19.24 -1.00 -22.90
N TYR A 526 -18.75 0.23 -22.96
CA TYR A 526 -18.44 0.93 -24.21
C TYR A 526 -16.96 0.75 -24.53
N HIS A 527 -16.64 0.42 -25.78
CA HIS A 527 -15.28 0.06 -26.16
C HIS A 527 -14.96 0.29 -27.63
N SER A 528 -13.67 0.45 -27.94
CA SER A 528 -13.16 0.57 -29.31
C SER A 528 -11.68 0.19 -29.35
N TYR A 529 -11.24 -0.38 -30.47
CA TYR A 529 -9.83 -0.29 -30.84
C TYR A 529 -9.52 1.12 -31.34
N PHE A 530 -8.24 1.52 -31.30
CA PHE A 530 -7.77 2.75 -31.91
C PHE A 530 -6.35 2.56 -32.46
N TRP A 531 -5.94 3.45 -33.35
CA TRP A 531 -4.59 3.46 -33.93
C TRP A 531 -3.97 4.84 -33.73
N PRO A 532 -2.92 4.97 -32.88
CA PRO A 532 -2.23 6.24 -32.70
C PRO A 532 -1.76 6.81 -34.04
N LEU A 533 -1.95 8.12 -34.27
CA LEU A 533 -1.53 8.74 -35.53
C LEU A 533 -0.03 8.53 -35.78
N GLU A 534 0.78 8.58 -34.72
CA GLU A 534 2.22 8.38 -34.75
C GLU A 534 2.63 6.98 -35.24
N TRP A 535 1.72 6.01 -35.17
CA TRP A 535 1.97 4.61 -35.56
C TRP A 535 1.68 4.34 -37.03
N THR A 536 1.00 5.24 -37.72
CA THR A 536 0.58 5.07 -39.12
C THR A 536 1.78 5.06 -40.08
N ILE A 537 2.65 6.07 -40.00
CA ILE A 537 3.83 6.20 -40.87
C ILE A 537 4.84 5.07 -40.67
N PRO A 538 5.19 4.67 -39.42
CA PRO A 538 6.04 3.51 -39.20
C PRO A 538 5.40 2.18 -39.59
N SER A 539 4.09 2.18 -39.88
CA SER A 539 3.29 0.99 -40.16
C SER A 539 3.34 -0.01 -39.01
N ARG A 540 3.23 0.49 -37.76
CA ARG A 540 3.01 -0.39 -36.61
C ARG A 540 1.61 -1.00 -36.68
N ASP A 541 1.41 -2.07 -35.93
CA ASP A 541 0.17 -2.82 -35.92
C ASP A 541 -1.08 -1.95 -35.67
N ASN A 542 -2.03 -2.04 -36.59
CA ASN A 542 -3.36 -1.47 -36.43
C ASN A 542 -4.22 -2.39 -35.53
N ASN A 543 -5.24 -1.82 -34.87
CA ASN A 543 -6.20 -2.53 -34.02
C ASN A 543 -5.54 -3.30 -32.85
N LYS A 544 -4.48 -2.73 -32.27
CA LYS A 544 -3.83 -3.24 -31.05
C LYS A 544 -4.07 -2.38 -29.82
N CYS A 545 -4.15 -1.06 -29.98
CA CYS A 545 -4.53 -0.18 -28.86
C CYS A 545 -6.04 -0.28 -28.63
N TYR A 546 -6.46 -0.32 -27.38
CA TYR A 546 -7.83 -0.63 -26.99
C TYR A 546 -8.28 0.23 -25.81
N ALA A 547 -9.50 0.76 -25.90
CA ALA A 547 -10.11 1.59 -24.88
C ALA A 547 -11.45 1.00 -24.48
N LYS A 548 -11.73 0.95 -23.18
CA LYS A 548 -13.08 0.66 -22.67
C LYS A 548 -13.41 1.43 -21.41
N ILE A 549 -14.70 1.69 -21.24
CA ILE A 549 -15.30 2.21 -20.00
C ILE A 549 -16.44 1.28 -19.58
N ILE A 550 -16.59 1.11 -18.27
CA ILE A 550 -17.61 0.27 -17.65
C ILE A 550 -18.55 1.22 -16.92
N CYS A 551 -19.82 1.20 -17.32
CA CYS A 551 -20.85 2.10 -16.81
C CYS A 551 -21.89 1.34 -15.99
N ASN A 552 -22.28 1.90 -14.85
CA ASN A 552 -23.43 1.42 -14.07
C ASN A 552 -24.71 2.10 -14.58
N ILE A 553 -25.58 1.33 -15.23
CA ILE A 553 -26.84 1.81 -15.82
C ILE A 553 -27.76 2.37 -14.75
N GLN A 554 -27.82 1.75 -13.56
CA GLN A 554 -28.71 2.20 -12.48
C GLN A 554 -28.28 3.52 -11.85
N ASP A 555 -27.01 3.91 -11.98
CA ASP A 555 -26.46 5.18 -11.48
C ASP A 555 -26.21 6.14 -12.65
N ASN A 556 -27.20 6.32 -13.52
CA ASN A 556 -27.15 7.26 -14.65
C ASN A 556 -25.89 7.10 -15.52
N GLU A 557 -25.57 5.84 -15.85
CA GLU A 557 -24.36 5.46 -16.58
C GLU A 557 -23.07 6.03 -15.96
N ARG A 558 -22.97 6.01 -14.63
CA ARG A 558 -21.73 6.37 -13.92
C ARG A 558 -20.58 5.50 -14.43
N VAL A 559 -19.48 6.14 -14.80
CA VAL A 559 -18.24 5.44 -15.14
C VAL A 559 -17.62 4.89 -13.86
N ILE A 560 -17.69 3.58 -13.69
CA ILE A 560 -17.18 2.85 -12.52
C ILE A 560 -15.92 2.05 -12.82
N GLY A 561 -15.55 1.94 -14.09
CA GLY A 561 -14.30 1.36 -14.56
C GLY A 561 -13.82 2.04 -15.84
N PHE A 562 -12.51 2.27 -15.94
CA PHE A 562 -11.85 2.91 -17.07
C PHE A 562 -10.58 2.12 -17.38
N HIS A 563 -10.39 1.76 -18.65
CA HIS A 563 -9.25 0.97 -19.10
C HIS A 563 -8.74 1.45 -20.45
N VAL A 564 -7.43 1.66 -20.57
CA VAL A 564 -6.75 2.01 -21.81
C VAL A 564 -5.48 1.18 -21.98
N LEU A 565 -5.35 0.52 -23.13
CA LEU A 565 -4.13 -0.14 -23.57
C LEU A 565 -3.60 0.65 -24.77
N GLY A 566 -2.45 1.31 -24.62
CA GLY A 566 -1.96 2.28 -25.59
C GLY A 566 -0.67 2.97 -25.15
N PRO A 567 -0.02 3.75 -26.03
CA PRO A 567 1.11 4.58 -25.63
C PRO A 567 0.67 5.65 -24.63
N ASN A 568 1.54 5.98 -23.68
CA ASN A 568 1.32 7.04 -22.67
C ASN A 568 0.06 6.82 -21.81
N ALA A 569 -0.28 5.55 -21.53
CA ALA A 569 -1.52 5.19 -20.84
C ALA A 569 -1.64 5.83 -19.44
N GLY A 570 -0.51 6.06 -18.77
CA GLY A 570 -0.49 6.76 -17.49
C GLY A 570 -0.94 8.21 -17.59
N GLU A 571 -0.48 8.92 -18.63
CA GLU A 571 -0.85 10.33 -18.86
C GLU A 571 -2.32 10.46 -19.21
N VAL A 572 -2.84 9.54 -20.05
CA VAL A 572 -4.26 9.47 -20.39
C VAL A 572 -5.11 9.23 -19.14
N THR A 573 -4.78 8.18 -18.37
CA THR A 573 -5.60 7.73 -17.24
C THR A 573 -5.66 8.76 -16.11
N GLN A 574 -4.59 9.51 -15.88
CA GLN A 574 -4.49 10.43 -14.74
C GLN A 574 -5.59 11.49 -14.74
N GLY A 575 -5.90 12.09 -15.91
CA GLY A 575 -6.97 13.08 -16.04
C GLY A 575 -8.36 12.48 -15.81
N PHE A 576 -8.64 11.33 -16.43
CA PHE A 576 -9.93 10.64 -16.26
C PHE A 576 -10.17 10.17 -14.83
N SER A 577 -9.12 9.79 -14.09
CA SER A 577 -9.27 9.41 -12.68
C SER A 577 -9.82 10.54 -11.81
N ALA A 578 -9.43 11.79 -12.09
CA ALA A 578 -9.96 12.96 -11.40
C ALA A 578 -11.44 13.18 -11.76
N ALA A 579 -11.81 13.02 -13.03
CA ALA A 579 -13.20 13.11 -13.47
C ALA A 579 -14.07 12.01 -12.83
N ILE A 580 -13.59 10.77 -12.74
CA ILE A 580 -14.27 9.65 -12.06
C ILE A 580 -14.50 9.98 -10.58
N LYS A 581 -13.51 10.58 -9.91
CA LYS A 581 -13.67 11.08 -8.53
C LYS A 581 -14.75 12.16 -8.40
N CYS A 582 -14.95 12.97 -9.42
CA CYS A 582 -16.04 13.95 -9.51
C CYS A 582 -17.38 13.34 -9.96
N GLY A 583 -17.47 12.02 -10.13
CA GLY A 583 -18.70 11.33 -10.52
C GLY A 583 -18.97 11.33 -12.02
N LEU A 584 -17.94 11.19 -12.87
CA LEU A 584 -18.08 11.09 -14.33
C LEU A 584 -19.17 10.09 -14.76
N THR A 585 -20.03 10.51 -15.68
CA THR A 585 -21.05 9.70 -16.36
C THR A 585 -20.75 9.60 -17.85
N LYS A 586 -21.31 8.59 -18.53
CA LYS A 586 -21.18 8.45 -19.99
C LYS A 586 -21.63 9.71 -20.74
N ALA A 587 -22.76 10.30 -20.36
CA ALA A 587 -23.27 11.51 -20.97
C ALA A 587 -22.32 12.72 -20.80
N GLN A 588 -21.67 12.88 -19.65
CA GLN A 588 -20.67 13.94 -19.47
C GLN A 588 -19.43 13.70 -20.33
N LEU A 589 -19.01 12.44 -20.46
CA LEU A 589 -17.89 12.08 -21.31
C LEU A 589 -18.17 12.36 -22.79
N ASP A 590 -19.38 12.05 -23.28
CA ASP A 590 -19.79 12.31 -24.67
C ASP A 590 -19.94 13.79 -24.99
N ASN A 591 -20.36 14.60 -24.01
CA ASN A 591 -20.44 16.05 -24.17
C ASN A 591 -19.07 16.75 -24.10
N THR A 592 -18.01 16.01 -23.76
CA THR A 592 -16.65 16.56 -23.74
C THR A 592 -16.08 16.57 -25.15
N ILE A 593 -15.62 17.73 -25.63
CA ILE A 593 -14.98 17.84 -26.95
C ILE A 593 -13.55 17.27 -26.87
N GLY A 594 -13.22 16.35 -27.77
CA GLY A 594 -11.89 15.77 -27.92
C GLY A 594 -10.85 16.78 -28.41
N ILE A 595 -9.59 16.58 -28.01
CA ILE A 595 -8.43 17.27 -28.59
C ILE A 595 -7.95 16.40 -29.75
N HIS A 596 -7.73 16.97 -30.93
CA HIS A 596 -7.33 16.20 -32.11
C HIS A 596 -6.00 16.69 -32.70
N PRO A 597 -5.05 15.80 -33.05
CA PRO A 597 -5.07 14.34 -32.87
C PRO A 597 -4.42 13.90 -31.55
N VAL A 598 -5.13 13.13 -30.70
CA VAL A 598 -4.54 12.49 -29.49
C VAL A 598 -5.20 11.14 -29.19
N CYS A 599 -4.44 10.18 -28.63
CA CYS A 599 -4.99 8.86 -28.24
C CYS A 599 -6.19 8.96 -27.28
N ALA A 600 -6.17 9.93 -26.36
CA ALA A 600 -7.20 10.09 -25.34
C ALA A 600 -8.58 10.50 -25.88
N GLU A 601 -8.67 11.07 -27.10
CA GLU A 601 -9.95 11.54 -27.66
C GLU A 601 -10.91 10.38 -27.98
N ILE A 602 -10.40 9.14 -28.11
CA ILE A 602 -11.23 7.96 -28.32
C ILE A 602 -12.33 7.84 -27.25
N PHE A 603 -12.02 8.26 -26.02
CA PHE A 603 -12.96 8.18 -24.90
C PHE A 603 -14.17 9.10 -25.05
N THR A 604 -14.06 10.20 -25.79
CA THR A 604 -15.18 11.14 -26.00
C THR A 604 -16.12 10.72 -27.13
N THR A 605 -15.84 9.59 -27.80
CA THR A 605 -16.61 9.12 -28.97
C THR A 605 -16.96 7.63 -28.92
N LEU A 606 -16.75 6.96 -27.78
CA LEU A 606 -17.12 5.55 -27.60
C LEU A 606 -18.65 5.36 -27.74
N SER A 607 -19.08 4.69 -28.80
CA SER A 607 -20.50 4.47 -29.10
C SER A 607 -20.91 3.00 -29.18
N VAL A 608 -19.96 2.11 -29.50
CA VAL A 608 -20.22 0.66 -29.58
C VAL A 608 -20.18 0.06 -28.19
N THR A 609 -21.19 -0.75 -27.87
CA THR A 609 -21.21 -1.52 -26.61
C THR A 609 -20.96 -3.00 -26.85
N LYS A 610 -20.39 -3.69 -25.86
CA LYS A 610 -20.22 -5.16 -25.91
C LYS A 610 -21.55 -5.88 -26.14
N ARG A 611 -22.62 -5.44 -25.48
CA ARG A 611 -23.96 -6.04 -25.59
C ARG A 611 -24.54 -5.91 -27.00
N SER A 612 -24.20 -4.84 -27.72
CA SER A 612 -24.65 -4.63 -29.11
C SER A 612 -24.03 -5.59 -30.12
N GLY A 613 -22.85 -6.17 -29.83
CA GLY A 613 -22.08 -6.97 -30.78
C GLY A 613 -21.56 -6.19 -32.00
N GLY A 614 -21.55 -4.85 -31.93
CA GLY A 614 -21.09 -3.99 -33.02
C GLY A 614 -19.60 -4.15 -33.34
N ASN A 615 -19.20 -3.69 -34.52
CA ASN A 615 -17.79 -3.72 -34.94
C ASN A 615 -16.99 -2.62 -34.23
N ILE A 616 -15.89 -3.01 -33.58
CA ILE A 616 -14.99 -2.12 -32.84
C ILE A 616 -13.63 -1.90 -33.53
N LEU A 617 -13.43 -2.49 -34.71
CA LEU A 617 -12.20 -2.32 -35.49
C LEU A 617 -12.20 -0.97 -36.18
N GLN A 618 -11.06 -0.29 -36.14
CA GLN A 618 -10.82 0.95 -36.88
C GLN A 618 -10.20 0.63 -38.24
N SER A 619 -10.80 1.15 -39.31
CA SER A 619 -10.34 1.01 -40.69
C SER A 619 -9.30 2.05 -41.11
N GLY A 620 -9.08 3.09 -40.30
CA GLY A 620 -8.24 4.26 -40.57
C GLY A 620 -8.67 5.45 -39.70
N CYS A 621 -8.06 6.62 -39.90
CA CYS A 621 -8.54 7.86 -39.27
C CYS A 621 -9.98 8.21 -39.70
#